data_AF-A0A537IQX0-F1
#
_entry.id   AF-A0A537IQX0-F1
#
_cell.length_a   1.000
_cell.length_b   1.000
_cell.length_c   1.000
_cell.angle_alpha   90.00
_cell.angle_beta   90.00
_cell.angle_gamma   90.00
#
_symmetry.space_group_name_H-M   'P 1'
#
loop_
_entity.id
_entity.type
_entity.pdbx_description
1 polymer ?
#
loop_
_entity_poly.entity_id
_entity_poly.type
_entity_poly.pdbx_seq_one_letter_code
_entity_poly.pdbx_strand_id
1 'polypeptide(L)'
;MIARLRVAGVRVERTPGRVAVSVNLLHNDTMLSARVERPAGESAGVQVAAEAAVEAVRKAAPPGTAFTLQRASSHLVSAGPAVVTHIVVETPRGQEHLVGSALGRGGPLEDAAVAAVVDAVDRRLAWLLRR
;
A
#
# COMPACT_ATOMS: atom_id res chain seq x y z
N MET A 1 18.87 11.13 8.94
CA MET A 1 17.47 10.94 9.36
C MET A 1 16.88 9.85 8.46
N ILE A 2 16.33 8.76 8.99
CA ILE A 2 15.74 7.70 8.14
C ILE A 2 14.40 8.23 7.66
N ALA A 3 14.28 8.49 6.35
CA ALA A 3 13.05 8.90 5.71
C ALA A 3 11.97 7.83 5.96
N ARG A 4 10.82 8.24 6.50
CA ARG A 4 9.71 7.35 6.84
C ARG A 4 8.50 7.69 5.99
N LEU A 5 7.89 6.67 5.42
CA LEU A 5 6.63 6.80 4.71
C LEU A 5 5.48 6.81 5.72
N ARG A 6 4.52 7.72 5.56
CA ARG A 6 3.35 7.85 6.46
C ARG A 6 2.06 7.96 5.66
N VAL A 7 0.99 7.35 6.16
CA VAL A 7 -0.34 7.53 5.55
C VAL A 7 -0.88 8.90 5.95
N ALA A 8 -1.13 9.76 4.95
CA ALA A 8 -1.71 11.09 5.16
C ALA A 8 -3.23 11.10 4.94
N GLY A 9 -3.73 10.24 4.07
CA GLY A 9 -5.17 10.08 3.89
C GLY A 9 -5.53 8.96 2.93
N VAL A 10 -6.69 8.35 3.18
CA VAL A 10 -7.32 7.35 2.32
C VAL A 10 -8.75 7.79 2.09
N ARG A 11 -9.17 7.86 0.82
CA ARG A 11 -10.54 8.20 0.43
C ARG A 11 -11.09 7.08 -0.43
N VAL A 12 -12.19 6.50 0.01
CA VAL A 12 -12.89 5.43 -0.70
C VAL A 12 -14.21 5.96 -1.23
N GLU A 13 -14.41 5.82 -2.53
CA GLU A 13 -15.64 6.14 -3.22
C GLU A 13 -16.24 4.84 -3.78
N ARG A 14 -17.44 4.51 -3.32
CA ARG A 14 -18.17 3.32 -3.76
C ARG A 14 -19.34 3.77 -4.60
N THR A 15 -19.37 3.35 -5.86
CA THR A 15 -20.50 3.55 -6.78
C THR A 15 -21.03 2.18 -7.20
N PRO A 16 -22.27 2.08 -7.71
CA PRO A 16 -22.80 0.81 -8.18
C PRO A 16 -21.85 0.14 -9.18
N GLY A 17 -21.35 -1.04 -8.83
CA GLY A 17 -20.42 -1.82 -9.66
C GLY A 17 -18.96 -1.34 -9.69
N ARG A 18 -18.57 -0.29 -8.94
CA ARG A 18 -17.18 0.17 -8.88
C ARG A 18 -16.72 0.63 -7.50
N VAL A 19 -15.43 0.49 -7.26
CA VAL A 19 -14.73 1.05 -6.10
C VAL A 19 -13.53 1.85 -6.59
N ALA A 20 -13.45 3.12 -6.19
CA ALA A 20 -12.30 3.96 -6.41
C ALA A 20 -11.66 4.32 -5.06
N VAL A 21 -10.34 4.13 -4.96
CA VAL A 21 -9.58 4.51 -3.76
C VAL A 21 -8.51 5.51 -4.16
N SER A 22 -8.48 6.62 -3.43
CA SER A 22 -7.42 7.64 -3.51
C SER A 22 -6.57 7.55 -2.24
N VAL A 23 -5.26 7.45 -2.41
CA VAL A 23 -4.28 7.33 -1.31
C VAL A 23 -3.29 8.47 -1.39
N ASN A 24 -3.00 9.06 -0.25
CA ASN A 24 -1.99 10.09 -0.05
C ASN A 24 -0.97 9.59 0.98
N LEU A 25 0.28 9.45 0.56
CA LEU A 25 1.41 9.04 1.40
C LEU A 25 2.37 10.21 1.53
N LEU A 26 2.75 10.55 2.76
CA LEU A 26 3.80 11.53 3.02
C LEU A 26 5.15 10.81 3.10
N HIS A 27 6.11 11.28 2.30
CA HIS A 27 7.50 10.83 2.35
C HIS A 27 8.39 12.06 2.52
N ASN A 28 8.96 12.21 3.72
CA ASN A 28 9.58 13.47 4.16
C ASN A 28 8.57 14.62 4.04
N ASP A 29 8.81 15.58 3.14
CA ASP A 29 7.92 16.72 2.86
C ASP A 29 7.19 16.60 1.52
N THR A 30 7.34 15.45 0.84
CA THR A 30 6.70 15.20 -0.47
C THR A 30 5.46 14.36 -0.29
N MET A 31 4.34 14.84 -0.84
CA MET A 31 3.11 14.08 -0.94
C MET A 31 3.12 13.20 -2.19
N LEU A 32 2.99 11.89 -1.99
CA LEU A 32 2.83 10.89 -3.04
C LEU A 32 1.37 10.47 -3.09
N SER A 33 0.67 10.88 -4.14
CA SER A 33 -0.77 10.63 -4.30
C SER A 33 -1.03 9.68 -5.45
N ALA A 34 -1.96 8.73 -5.29
CA ALA A 34 -2.45 7.92 -6.40
C ALA A 34 -3.94 7.60 -6.23
N ARG A 35 -4.59 7.31 -7.36
CA ARG A 35 -5.99 6.89 -7.40
C ARG A 35 -6.12 5.67 -8.29
N VAL A 36 -6.80 4.65 -7.79
CA VAL A 36 -7.10 3.42 -8.53
C VAL A 36 -8.60 3.17 -8.49
N GLU A 37 -9.14 2.73 -9.63
CA GLU A 37 -10.54 2.35 -9.77
C GLU A 37 -10.63 0.93 -10.35
N ARG A 38 -11.50 0.11 -9.76
CA ARG A 38 -11.79 -1.27 -10.20
C ARG A 38 -13.28 -1.58 -10.11
N PRO A 39 -13.75 -2.61 -10.82
CA PRO A 39 -15.07 -3.18 -10.58
C PRO A 39 -15.27 -3.58 -9.11
N ALA A 40 -16.48 -3.39 -8.58
CA ALA A 40 -16.82 -3.81 -7.23
C ALA A 40 -16.98 -5.34 -7.16
N GLY A 41 -16.32 -5.95 -6.18
CA GLY A 41 -16.42 -7.37 -5.81
C GLY A 41 -16.19 -7.54 -4.30
N GLU A 42 -16.43 -8.72 -3.75
CA GLU A 42 -16.46 -8.98 -2.29
C GLU A 42 -15.19 -8.54 -1.52
N SER A 43 -14.02 -8.54 -2.17
CA SER A 43 -12.73 -8.09 -1.57
C SER A 43 -12.15 -6.83 -2.23
N ALA A 44 -12.95 -6.11 -3.03
CA ALA A 44 -12.44 -5.02 -3.86
C ALA A 44 -11.84 -3.87 -3.04
N GLY A 45 -12.42 -3.51 -1.90
CA GLY A 45 -11.95 -2.37 -1.11
C GLY A 45 -10.48 -2.51 -0.67
N VAL A 46 -10.16 -3.61 0.02
CA VAL A 46 -8.81 -3.89 0.55
C VAL A 46 -7.78 -3.99 -0.57
N GLN A 47 -8.08 -4.75 -1.63
CA GLN A 47 -7.19 -4.91 -2.77
C GLN A 47 -6.96 -3.60 -3.52
N VAL A 48 -8.02 -2.84 -3.82
CA VAL A 48 -7.92 -1.56 -4.53
C VAL A 48 -7.18 -0.51 -3.71
N ALA A 49 -7.38 -0.49 -2.39
CA ALA A 49 -6.65 0.41 -1.50
C ALA A 49 -5.15 0.08 -1.46
N ALA A 50 -4.78 -1.20 -1.40
CA ALA A 50 -3.39 -1.62 -1.49
C ALA A 50 -2.78 -1.30 -2.87
N GLU A 51 -3.53 -1.50 -3.96
CA GLU A 51 -3.08 -1.12 -5.31
C GLU A 51 -2.80 0.38 -5.42
N ALA A 52 -3.72 1.21 -4.90
CA ALA A 52 -3.53 2.66 -4.86
C ALA A 52 -2.32 3.06 -4.02
N ALA A 53 -2.06 2.40 -2.89
CA ALA A 53 -0.88 2.65 -2.08
C ALA A 53 0.42 2.27 -2.81
N VAL A 54 0.46 1.12 -3.49
CA VAL A 54 1.62 0.71 -4.30
C VAL A 54 1.86 1.69 -5.45
N GLU A 55 0.82 2.14 -6.13
CA GLU A 55 0.94 3.14 -7.19
C GLU A 55 1.45 4.49 -6.67
N ALA A 56 1.07 4.89 -5.46
CA ALA A 56 1.63 6.08 -4.81
C ALA A 56 3.14 5.89 -4.50
N VAL A 57 3.52 4.73 -3.96
CA VAL A 57 4.92 4.38 -3.67
C VAL A 57 5.78 4.40 -4.95
N ARG A 58 5.27 3.89 -6.08
CA ARG A 58 5.99 3.86 -7.36
C ARG A 58 6.48 5.23 -7.81
N LYS A 59 5.80 6.31 -7.43
CA LYS A 59 6.20 7.68 -7.77
C LYS A 59 7.51 8.12 -7.11
N ALA A 60 7.92 7.46 -6.04
CA ALA A 60 9.21 7.67 -5.37
C ALA A 60 10.23 6.55 -5.65
N ALA A 61 9.91 5.61 -6.55
CA ALA A 61 10.78 4.51 -6.89
C ALA A 61 12.03 4.98 -7.68
N PRO A 62 13.23 4.47 -7.36
CA PRO A 62 14.41 4.70 -8.20
C PRO A 62 14.21 4.16 -9.63
N PRO A 63 14.88 4.74 -10.64
CA PRO A 63 14.84 4.21 -12.00
C PRO A 63 15.18 2.72 -12.07
N GLY A 64 14.42 1.97 -12.87
CA GLY A 64 14.57 0.51 -13.00
C GLY A 64 13.98 -0.29 -11.83
N THR A 65 13.24 0.33 -10.91
CA THR A 65 12.52 -0.37 -9.84
C THR A 65 11.04 -0.49 -10.18
N ALA A 66 10.50 -1.71 -10.17
CA ALA A 66 9.08 -1.98 -10.32
C ALA A 66 8.51 -2.54 -9.02
N PHE A 67 7.31 -2.09 -8.65
CA PHE A 67 6.56 -2.60 -7.50
C PHE A 67 5.25 -3.21 -8.02
N THR A 68 5.01 -4.47 -7.68
CA THR A 68 3.82 -5.21 -8.09
C THR A 68 3.12 -5.76 -6.86
N LEU A 69 1.89 -5.33 -6.62
CA LEU A 69 1.05 -5.96 -5.60
C LEU A 69 0.62 -7.34 -6.09
N GLN A 70 1.03 -8.39 -5.39
CA GLN A 70 0.58 -9.76 -5.67
C GLN A 70 -0.76 -10.02 -5.01
N ARG A 71 -0.91 -9.59 -3.75
CA ARG A 71 -2.12 -9.82 -2.96
C ARG A 71 -2.24 -8.85 -1.79
N ALA A 72 -3.47 -8.46 -1.49
CA ALA A 72 -3.86 -7.94 -0.19
C ALA A 72 -5.05 -8.74 0.34
N SER A 73 -4.96 -9.26 1.56
CA SER A 73 -6.02 -10.04 2.18
C SER A 73 -6.25 -9.64 3.62
N SER A 74 -7.52 -9.62 4.01
CA SER A 74 -7.91 -9.43 5.41
C SER A 74 -8.09 -10.79 6.10
N HIS A 75 -7.67 -10.87 7.35
CA HIS A 75 -7.75 -12.03 8.20
C HIS A 75 -8.24 -11.61 9.58
N LEU A 76 -9.17 -12.36 10.17
CA LEU A 76 -9.56 -12.13 11.56
C LEU A 76 -8.50 -12.75 12.49
N VAL A 77 -7.97 -11.95 13.41
CA VAL A 77 -7.08 -12.41 14.49
C VAL A 77 -7.66 -12.00 15.85
N SER A 78 -7.06 -12.47 16.95
CA SER A 78 -7.53 -12.16 18.31
C SER A 78 -7.61 -10.66 18.61
N ALA A 79 -6.72 -9.86 18.00
CA ALA A 79 -6.68 -8.41 18.15
C ALA A 79 -7.63 -7.64 17.20
N GLY A 80 -8.46 -8.35 16.42
CA GLY A 80 -9.35 -7.77 15.41
C GLY A 80 -8.93 -8.13 13.97
N PRO A 81 -9.51 -7.50 12.94
CA PRO A 81 -9.12 -7.77 11.56
C PRO A 81 -7.70 -7.24 11.30
N ALA A 82 -6.87 -8.03 10.64
CA ALA A 82 -5.56 -7.66 10.14
C ALA A 82 -5.53 -7.73 8.63
N VAL A 83 -4.83 -6.81 7.98
CA VAL A 83 -4.53 -6.90 6.54
C VAL A 83 -3.09 -7.31 6.36
N VAL A 84 -2.86 -8.28 5.48
CA VAL A 84 -1.54 -8.70 5.03
C VAL A 84 -1.41 -8.37 3.54
N THR A 85 -0.30 -7.76 3.16
CA THR A 85 0.02 -7.41 1.78
C THR A 85 1.31 -8.10 1.36
N HIS A 86 1.30 -8.66 0.15
CA HIS A 86 2.49 -9.21 -0.51
C HIS A 86 2.79 -8.40 -1.77
N ILE A 87 3.98 -7.82 -1.81
CA ILE A 87 4.49 -6.99 -2.89
C ILE A 87 5.76 -7.65 -3.42
N VAL A 88 5.89 -7.72 -4.74
CA VAL A 88 7.13 -8.09 -5.42
C VAL A 88 7.81 -6.81 -5.89
N VAL A 89 9.09 -6.67 -5.58
CA VAL A 89 9.93 -5.56 -6.01
C VAL A 89 10.99 -6.09 -6.95
N GLU A 90 11.01 -5.58 -8.17
CA GLU A 90 12.01 -5.92 -9.17
C GLU A 90 12.97 -4.75 -9.31
N THR A 91 14.26 -5.03 -9.18
CA THR A 91 15.34 -4.06 -9.32
C THR A 91 16.39 -4.58 -10.31
N PRO A 92 17.33 -3.75 -10.78
CA PRO A 92 18.45 -4.23 -11.59
C PRO A 92 19.34 -5.26 -10.86
N ARG A 93 19.23 -5.37 -9.53
CA ARG A 93 20.00 -6.32 -8.70
C ARG A 93 19.26 -7.64 -8.49
N GLY A 94 17.99 -7.73 -8.88
CA GLY A 94 17.16 -8.91 -8.69
C GLY A 94 15.77 -8.59 -8.17
N GLN A 95 15.03 -9.66 -7.90
CA GLN A 95 13.66 -9.64 -7.41
C GLN A 95 13.62 -9.92 -5.90
N GLU A 96 12.77 -9.19 -5.18
CA GLU A 96 12.56 -9.33 -3.74
C GLU A 96 11.06 -9.43 -3.41
N HIS A 97 10.73 -10.18 -2.37
CA HIS A 97 9.37 -10.31 -1.86
C HIS A 97 9.24 -9.54 -0.55
N LEU A 98 8.35 -8.55 -0.53
CA LEU A 98 8.05 -7.75 0.64
C LEU A 98 6.68 -8.14 1.18
N VAL A 99 6.62 -8.45 2.46
CA VAL A 99 5.38 -8.73 3.17
C VAL A 99 5.22 -7.70 4.28
N GLY A 100 4.04 -7.11 4.35
CA GLY A 100 3.68 -6.15 5.39
C GLY A 100 2.32 -6.45 5.97
N SER A 101 2.09 -5.94 7.16
CA SER A 101 0.85 -6.19 7.89
C SER A 101 0.42 -4.97 8.70
N ALA A 102 -0.89 -4.81 8.86
CA ALA A 102 -1.44 -3.82 9.77
C ALA A 102 -2.80 -4.27 10.34
N LEU A 103 -3.08 -3.85 11.56
CA LEU A 103 -4.37 -4.09 12.22
C LEU A 103 -5.39 -3.04 11.79
N GLY A 104 -6.60 -3.48 11.44
CA GLY A 104 -7.80 -2.65 11.35
C GLY A 104 -8.24 -2.24 12.74
N ARG A 105 -7.74 -1.10 13.22
CA ARG A 105 -7.97 -0.56 14.57
C ARG A 105 -9.39 0.00 14.73
N GLY A 106 -10.42 -0.80 14.43
CA GLY A 106 -11.83 -0.40 14.46
C GLY A 106 -12.27 0.54 13.33
N GLY A 107 -11.35 1.01 12.49
CA GLY A 107 -11.62 1.79 11.28
C GLY A 107 -11.79 0.93 10.02
N PRO A 108 -12.01 1.57 8.85
CA PRO A 108 -12.10 0.88 7.56
C PRO A 108 -10.89 0.00 7.27
N LEU A 109 -11.11 -1.19 6.69
CA LEU A 109 -10.01 -2.11 6.34
C LEU A 109 -9.11 -1.56 5.24
N GLU A 110 -9.60 -0.62 4.43
CA GLU A 110 -8.80 0.09 3.44
C GLU A 110 -7.65 0.88 4.09
N ASP A 111 -7.86 1.47 5.27
CA ASP A 111 -6.80 2.17 6.01
C ASP A 111 -5.70 1.20 6.45
N ALA A 112 -6.10 0.02 6.94
CA ALA A 112 -5.18 -1.05 7.30
C ALA A 112 -4.45 -1.61 6.07
N ALA A 113 -5.11 -1.71 4.92
CA ALA A 113 -4.48 -2.16 3.68
C ALA A 113 -3.36 -1.22 3.24
N VAL A 114 -3.62 0.09 3.27
CA VAL A 114 -2.60 1.11 2.96
C VAL A 114 -1.47 1.05 3.98
N ALA A 115 -1.78 0.93 5.27
CA ALA A 115 -0.76 0.81 6.32
C ALA A 115 0.09 -0.46 6.19
N ALA A 116 -0.48 -1.58 5.74
CA ALA A 116 0.25 -2.82 5.48
C ALA A 116 1.23 -2.66 4.29
N VAL A 117 0.82 -1.95 3.23
CA VAL A 117 1.75 -1.58 2.14
C VAL A 117 2.89 -0.72 2.67
N VAL A 118 2.57 0.28 3.51
CA VAL A 118 3.62 1.10 4.15
C VAL A 118 4.56 0.24 4.98
N ASP A 119 4.05 -0.66 5.83
CA ASP A 119 4.88 -1.57 6.65
C ASP A 119 5.79 -2.47 5.78
N ALA A 120 5.30 -2.97 4.66
CA ALA A 120 6.07 -3.79 3.71
C ALA A 120 7.25 -3.01 3.11
N VAL A 121 6.99 -1.76 2.72
CA VAL A 121 7.93 -0.97 1.91
C VAL A 121 8.86 -0.10 2.77
N ASP A 122 8.39 0.44 3.90
CA ASP A 122 9.14 1.38 4.76
C ASP A 122 10.47 0.77 5.27
N ARG A 123 10.45 -0.55 5.56
CA ARG A 123 11.67 -1.29 5.95
C ARG A 123 12.74 -1.32 4.86
N ARG A 124 12.35 -1.21 3.58
CA ARG A 124 13.24 -1.33 2.41
C ARG A 124 13.51 0.00 1.72
N LEU A 125 12.59 0.97 1.75
CA LEU A 125 12.78 2.33 1.22
C LEU A 125 14.03 3.01 1.80
N ALA A 126 14.28 2.85 3.09
CA ALA A 126 15.48 3.36 3.74
C ALA A 126 16.80 2.80 3.16
N TRP A 127 16.77 1.60 2.56
CA TRP A 127 17.91 0.99 1.88
C TRP A 127 17.95 1.31 0.39
N LEU A 128 16.80 1.34 -0.29
CA LEU A 128 16.68 1.63 -1.72
C LEU A 128 16.98 3.10 -2.04
N LEU A 129 16.70 4.02 -1.11
CA LEU A 129 16.91 5.46 -1.26
C LEU A 129 18.26 5.96 -0.74
N ARG A 130 19.08 5.11 -0.11
CA ARG A 130 20.49 5.42 0.19
C ARG A 130 21.29 5.28 -1.10
N ARG A 131 21.32 6.34 -1.90
CA ARG A 131 22.44 6.64 -2.80
C ARG A 131 23.21 7.80 -2.21
#